data_AF-A0A3D5IF43-F1
#
_entry.id   AF-A0A3D5IF43-F1
#
_cell.length_a   1.000
_cell.length_b   1.000
_cell.length_c   1.000
_cell.angle_alpha   90.00
_cell.angle_beta   90.00
_cell.angle_gamma   90.00
#
_symmetry.space_group_name_H-M   'P 1'
#
loop_
_entity.id
_entity.type
_entity.pdbx_description
1 polymer ?
#
loop_
_entity_poly.entity_id
_entity_poly.type
_entity_poly.pdbx_seq_one_letter_code
_entity_poly.pdbx_strand_id
1 'polypeptide(L)'
;MVRRFWRCYVGGGACTHGETFLSPDDVLWWARGGVLKGESPKRIAFLRRVIEELPGFLSPLESVWEEAEQQDEAQRPDWIRPFLASLSRMAPPDRHMLLCGEHLWAAHCAEDAYLWYYGQQTAREQIIKLPPAHRYRVEALDTWNMTRETLQTGVSGRVVLTLPGREDMAVLAVRMD
;
A
#
# COMPACT_ATOMS: atom_id res chain seq x y z
N MET A 1 -3.25 13.66 -7.11
CA MET A 1 -4.58 13.07 -6.85
C MET A 1 -4.53 11.54 -6.74
N VAL A 2 -4.00 10.81 -7.74
CA VAL A 2 -3.92 9.33 -7.74
C VAL A 2 -3.41 8.74 -6.43
N ARG A 3 -2.32 9.28 -5.86
CA ARG A 3 -1.77 8.82 -4.58
C ARG A 3 -2.76 8.87 -3.42
N ARG A 4 -3.62 9.89 -3.37
CA ARG A 4 -4.62 10.03 -2.29
C ARG A 4 -5.68 8.92 -2.37
N PHE A 5 -6.05 8.51 -3.59
CA PHE A 5 -6.96 7.38 -3.81
C PHE A 5 -6.32 6.08 -3.31
N TRP A 6 -5.10 5.77 -3.74
CA TRP A 6 -4.40 4.57 -3.27
C TRP A 6 -4.24 4.55 -1.75
N ARG A 7 -3.76 5.65 -1.13
CA ARG A 7 -3.64 5.75 0.33
C ARG A 7 -4.98 5.57 1.05
N CYS A 8 -6.06 6.17 0.52
CA CYS A 8 -7.39 6.07 1.11
C CYS A 8 -7.93 4.64 1.06
N TYR A 9 -7.88 3.98 -0.10
CA TYR A 9 -8.39 2.62 -0.27
C TYR A 9 -7.56 1.58 0.47
N VAL A 10 -6.23 1.68 0.42
CA VAL A 10 -5.34 0.81 1.20
C VAL A 10 -5.52 1.05 2.70
N GLY A 11 -5.81 2.29 3.12
CA GLY A 11 -6.18 2.58 4.51
C GLY A 11 -7.58 2.13 4.93
N GLY A 12 -8.32 1.39 4.09
CA GLY A 12 -9.68 0.91 4.38
C GLY A 12 -10.80 1.95 4.21
N GLY A 13 -10.48 3.12 3.66
CA GLY A 13 -11.43 4.20 3.37
C GLY A 13 -11.94 4.20 1.94
N ALA A 14 -12.87 5.12 1.66
CA ALA A 14 -13.34 5.43 0.31
C ALA A 14 -13.28 6.94 0.07
N CYS A 15 -13.11 7.36 -1.19
CA CYS A 15 -13.06 8.77 -1.56
C CYS A 15 -13.68 9.03 -2.94
N THR A 16 -14.11 10.27 -3.15
CA THR A 16 -14.69 10.74 -4.41
C THR A 16 -13.70 11.61 -5.18
N HIS A 17 -13.87 11.68 -6.51
CA HIS A 17 -13.02 12.47 -7.39
C HIS A 17 -13.70 13.79 -7.72
N GLY A 18 -12.91 14.87 -7.74
CA GLY A 18 -13.26 16.14 -8.34
C GLY A 18 -12.05 16.70 -9.06
N GLU A 19 -12.27 17.34 -10.21
CA GLU A 19 -11.22 18.07 -10.92
C GLU A 19 -11.71 19.44 -11.38
N THR A 20 -10.75 20.36 -11.42
CA THR A 20 -10.96 21.76 -11.79
C THR A 20 -9.80 22.19 -12.66
N PHE A 21 -10.05 22.31 -13.95
CA PHE A 21 -9.10 22.81 -14.93
C PHE A 21 -9.64 24.10 -15.54
N LEU A 22 -8.76 25.07 -15.77
CA LEU A 22 -9.09 26.23 -16.60
C LEU A 22 -9.45 25.75 -18.01
N SER A 23 -10.53 26.28 -18.56
CA SER A 23 -11.06 25.83 -19.84
C SER A 23 -11.58 26.99 -20.68
N PRO A 24 -11.40 26.97 -22.00
CA PRO A 24 -11.96 27.99 -22.90
C PRO A 24 -13.49 28.10 -22.87
N ASP A 25 -14.19 27.04 -22.46
CA ASP A 25 -15.65 27.00 -22.35
C ASP A 25 -16.18 27.46 -20.97
N ASP A 26 -15.29 27.90 -20.05
CA ASP A 26 -15.61 28.25 -18.65
C ASP A 26 -16.40 27.17 -17.87
N VAL A 27 -16.31 25.91 -18.33
CA VAL A 27 -16.91 24.76 -17.67
C VAL A 27 -15.93 24.20 -16.65
N LEU A 28 -16.36 24.29 -15.39
CA LEU A 28 -15.70 23.69 -14.25
C LEU A 28 -16.37 22.36 -13.92
N TRP A 29 -15.64 21.26 -14.13
CA TRP A 29 -16.22 19.91 -14.10
C TRP A 29 -16.89 19.57 -12.76
N TRP A 30 -16.26 19.92 -11.63
CA TRP A 30 -16.81 19.59 -10.30
C TRP A 30 -18.21 20.19 -10.05
N ALA A 31 -18.54 21.32 -10.69
CA ALA A 31 -19.80 22.05 -10.47
C ALA A 31 -20.82 21.81 -11.59
N ARG A 32 -20.37 21.74 -12.85
CA ARG A 32 -21.24 21.69 -14.04
C ARG A 32 -21.16 20.37 -14.81
N GLY A 33 -20.32 19.43 -14.41
CA GLY A 33 -20.05 18.19 -15.15
C GLY A 33 -19.34 18.45 -16.48
N GLY A 34 -19.58 17.57 -17.46
CA GLY A 34 -18.96 17.65 -18.79
C GLY A 34 -17.80 16.68 -18.98
N VAL A 35 -16.80 17.08 -19.76
CA VAL A 35 -15.67 16.23 -20.14
C VAL A 35 -14.55 16.34 -19.11
N LEU A 36 -14.06 15.18 -18.66
CA LEU A 36 -12.88 15.09 -17.80
C LEU A 36 -11.61 15.42 -18.61
N LYS A 37 -10.80 16.34 -18.10
CA LYS A 37 -9.56 16.86 -18.70
C LYS A 37 -8.31 16.36 -17.99
N GLY A 38 -8.45 15.93 -16.73
CA GLY A 38 -7.33 15.46 -15.94
C GLY A 38 -6.84 14.08 -16.31
N GLU A 39 -5.67 13.77 -15.76
CA GLU A 39 -5.03 12.48 -15.95
C GLU A 39 -5.49 11.41 -14.95
N SER A 40 -5.95 11.84 -13.78
CA SER A 40 -6.26 10.93 -12.67
C SER A 40 -7.47 10.00 -12.89
N PRO A 41 -8.53 10.36 -13.65
CA PRO A 41 -9.67 9.45 -13.85
C PRO A 41 -9.30 8.07 -14.40
N LYS A 42 -8.38 8.00 -15.38
CA LYS A 42 -7.92 6.72 -15.94
C LYS A 42 -7.21 5.86 -14.90
N ARG A 43 -6.37 6.48 -14.05
CA ARG A 43 -5.62 5.79 -12.98
C ARG A 43 -6.53 5.39 -11.81
N ILE A 44 -7.57 6.18 -11.52
CA ILE A 44 -8.61 5.82 -10.55
C ILE A 44 -9.41 4.61 -11.06
N ALA A 45 -9.72 4.54 -12.36
CA ALA A 45 -10.35 3.36 -12.94
C ALA A 45 -9.45 2.11 -12.88
N PHE A 46 -8.13 2.27 -13.01
CA PHE A 46 -7.17 1.17 -12.78
C PHE A 46 -7.22 0.68 -11.33
N LEU A 47 -7.17 1.58 -10.33
CA LEU A 47 -7.34 1.21 -8.92
C LEU A 47 -8.68 0.50 -8.69
N ARG A 48 -9.78 1.02 -9.23
CA ARG A 48 -11.10 0.41 -9.12
C ARG A 48 -11.08 -1.06 -9.55
N ARG A 49 -10.50 -1.37 -10.72
CA ARG A 49 -10.38 -2.76 -11.18
C ARG A 49 -9.58 -3.62 -10.22
N VAL A 50 -8.44 -3.14 -9.72
CA VAL A 50 -7.63 -3.87 -8.74
C VAL A 50 -8.44 -4.19 -7.48
N ILE A 51 -9.19 -3.23 -6.96
CA ILE A 51 -10.01 -3.42 -5.75
C ILE A 51 -11.20 -4.35 -6.00
N GLU A 52 -11.88 -4.23 -7.15
CA GLU A 52 -13.01 -5.08 -7.52
C GLU A 52 -12.59 -6.55 -7.78
N GLU A 53 -11.32 -6.79 -8.11
CA GLU A 53 -10.77 -8.14 -8.29
C GLU A 53 -10.33 -8.80 -6.97
N LEU A 54 -10.32 -8.07 -5.84
CA LEU A 54 -9.95 -8.63 -4.55
C LEU A 54 -10.99 -9.64 -4.06
N PRO A 55 -10.56 -10.70 -3.34
CA PRO A 55 -11.45 -11.73 -2.81
C PRO A 55 -12.36 -11.24 -1.67
N GLY A 56 -12.09 -10.06 -1.11
CA GLY A 56 -12.86 -9.49 -0.01
C GLY A 56 -12.54 -8.03 0.26
N PHE A 57 -12.99 -7.53 1.42
CA PHE A 57 -12.70 -6.19 1.87
C PHE A 57 -11.26 -6.08 2.39
N LEU A 58 -10.64 -4.92 2.19
CA LEU A 58 -9.31 -4.61 2.72
C LEU A 58 -9.42 -4.18 4.18
N SER A 59 -8.64 -4.84 5.04
CA SER A 59 -8.31 -4.38 6.39
C SER A 59 -6.87 -3.87 6.40
N PRO A 60 -6.56 -2.77 7.10
CA PRO A 60 -5.18 -2.32 7.27
C PRO A 60 -4.31 -3.44 7.85
N LEU A 61 -3.11 -3.62 7.29
CA LEU A 61 -2.13 -4.53 7.87
C LEU A 61 -1.53 -3.87 9.10
N GLU A 62 -1.41 -4.62 10.20
CA GLU A 62 -0.72 -4.15 11.40
C GLU A 62 0.71 -3.75 11.06
N SER A 63 1.19 -2.69 11.70
CA SER A 63 2.53 -2.21 11.41
C SER A 63 3.59 -3.14 12.01
N VAL A 64 4.79 -3.11 11.44
CA VAL A 64 5.93 -3.87 11.99
C VAL A 64 6.26 -3.50 13.44
N TRP A 65 5.80 -2.33 13.91
CA TRP A 65 5.95 -1.90 15.30
C TRP A 65 4.97 -2.60 16.23
N GLU A 66 3.71 -2.74 15.81
CA GLU A 66 2.69 -3.45 16.59
C GLU A 66 3.10 -4.92 16.74
N GLU A 67 3.60 -5.54 15.66
CA GLU A 67 4.24 -6.87 15.72
C GLU A 67 5.44 -6.89 16.69
N ALA A 68 6.32 -5.89 16.64
CA ALA A 68 7.54 -5.86 17.45
C ALA A 68 7.27 -5.61 18.95
N GLU A 69 6.25 -4.84 19.29
CA GLU A 69 5.80 -4.64 20.68
C GLU A 69 5.26 -5.94 21.29
N GLN A 70 4.62 -6.79 20.48
CA GLN A 70 4.09 -8.09 20.91
C GLN A 70 5.16 -9.20 21.00
N GLN A 71 6.31 -9.04 20.35
CA GLN A 71 7.40 -10.02 20.37
C GLN A 71 8.23 -9.95 21.65
N ASP A 72 8.55 -11.13 22.19
CA ASP A 72 9.49 -11.30 23.30
C ASP A 72 10.84 -10.65 23.00
N GLU A 73 11.38 -9.91 23.95
CA GLU A 73 12.62 -9.12 23.79
C GLU A 73 13.80 -10.00 23.33
N ALA A 74 13.83 -11.25 23.79
CA ALA A 74 14.85 -12.24 23.44
C ALA A 74 14.85 -12.64 21.95
N GLN A 75 13.70 -12.56 21.27
CA GLN A 75 13.55 -13.01 19.87
C GLN A 75 13.82 -11.88 18.85
N ARG A 76 14.06 -10.66 19.32
CA ARG A 76 14.29 -9.49 18.44
C ARG A 76 15.65 -9.55 17.75
N PRO A 77 15.74 -9.29 16.43
CA PRO A 77 17.02 -9.21 15.71
C PRO A 77 17.97 -8.14 16.29
N ASP A 78 19.28 -8.42 16.33
CA ASP A 78 20.25 -7.50 16.96
C ASP A 78 20.27 -6.09 16.35
N TRP A 79 20.03 -5.97 15.05
CA TRP A 79 20.04 -4.67 14.36
C TRP A 79 18.89 -3.75 14.79
N ILE A 80 17.75 -4.31 15.25
CA ILE A 80 16.57 -3.52 15.63
C ILE A 80 16.51 -3.23 17.14
N ARG A 81 17.21 -4.02 17.96
CA ARG A 81 17.22 -3.89 19.43
C ARG A 81 17.54 -2.46 19.92
N PRO A 82 18.58 -1.75 19.42
CA PRO A 82 18.88 -0.39 19.88
C PRO A 82 17.76 0.61 19.59
N PHE A 83 17.08 0.43 18.45
CA PHE A 83 15.97 1.29 18.04
C PHE A 83 14.74 1.06 18.92
N LEU A 84 14.34 -0.20 19.13
CA LEU A 84 13.22 -0.54 20.02
C LEU A 84 13.47 -0.12 21.48
N ALA A 85 14.71 -0.23 21.96
CA ALA A 85 15.10 0.26 23.28
C ALA A 85 15.04 1.79 23.39
N SER A 86 15.22 2.51 22.29
CA SER A 86 15.05 3.97 22.26
C SER A 86 13.56 4.33 22.27
N LEU A 87 12.74 3.61 21.48
CA LEU A 87 11.29 3.77 21.45
C LEU A 87 10.63 3.52 22.81
N SER A 88 11.06 2.49 23.54
CA SER A 88 10.50 2.17 24.85
C SER A 88 10.75 3.26 25.90
N ARG A 89 11.77 4.10 25.71
CA ARG A 89 12.10 5.23 26.58
C ARG A 89 11.38 6.52 26.21
N MET A 90 10.73 6.59 25.05
CA MET A 90 9.98 7.77 24.62
C MET A 90 8.71 7.93 25.48
N ALA A 91 8.32 9.18 25.73
CA ALA A 91 7.01 9.45 26.33
C ALA A 91 5.91 8.91 25.39
N PRO A 92 4.80 8.34 25.93
CA PRO A 92 3.72 7.80 25.11
C PRO A 92 3.21 8.71 23.97
N PRO A 93 3.01 10.03 24.15
CA PRO A 93 2.57 10.90 23.05
C PRO A 93 3.64 11.04 21.94
N ASP A 94 4.92 11.13 22.29
CA ASP A 94 6.00 11.27 21.31
C ASP A 94 6.20 9.96 20.53
N ARG A 95 6.11 8.83 21.23
CA ARG A 95 6.14 7.51 20.60
C ARG A 95 4.97 7.36 19.62
N HIS A 96 3.76 7.74 20.04
CA HIS A 96 2.59 7.70 19.17
C HIS A 96 2.78 8.57 17.92
N MET A 97 3.29 9.80 18.07
CA MET A 97 3.57 10.68 16.92
C MET A 97 4.60 10.09 15.95
N LEU A 98 5.66 9.45 16.46
CA LEU A 98 6.63 8.77 15.60
C LEU A 98 5.99 7.62 14.82
N LEU A 99 5.18 6.79 15.51
CA LEU A 99 4.48 5.66 14.90
C LEU A 99 3.45 6.12 13.85
N CYS A 100 2.72 7.20 14.12
CA CYS A 100 1.85 7.85 13.13
C CYS A 100 2.64 8.40 11.93
N GLY A 101 3.92 8.70 12.11
CA GLY A 101 4.83 9.09 11.06
C GLY A 101 5.32 7.92 10.20
N GLU A 102 5.08 6.66 10.59
CA GLU A 102 5.36 5.53 9.73
C GLU A 102 4.30 5.45 8.62
N HIS A 103 4.78 5.48 7.37
CA HIS A 103 3.94 5.47 6.19
C HIS A 103 3.86 4.07 5.59
N LEU A 104 3.36 3.09 6.35
CA LEU A 104 3.04 1.78 5.79
C LEU A 104 1.62 1.82 5.21
N TRP A 105 1.50 1.97 3.89
CA TRP A 105 0.23 1.74 3.21
C TRP A 105 0.16 0.27 2.83
N ALA A 106 -0.27 -0.56 3.78
CA ALA A 106 -0.44 -1.99 3.57
C ALA A 106 -1.82 -2.44 4.06
N ALA A 107 -2.41 -3.40 3.36
CA ALA A 107 -3.70 -3.97 3.70
C ALA A 107 -3.80 -5.42 3.25
N HIS A 108 -4.80 -6.13 3.76
CA HIS A 108 -5.03 -7.52 3.44
C HIS A 108 -6.53 -7.86 3.40
N CYS A 109 -6.87 -8.93 2.68
CA CYS A 109 -8.17 -9.58 2.68
C CYS A 109 -8.01 -10.92 3.38
N ALA A 110 -8.14 -10.96 4.71
CA ALA A 110 -7.81 -12.14 5.50
C ALA A 110 -6.43 -12.70 5.11
N GLU A 111 -6.35 -13.97 4.69
CA GLU A 111 -5.14 -14.58 4.11
C GLU A 111 -5.29 -14.83 2.60
N ASP A 112 -6.31 -14.27 1.95
CA ASP A 112 -6.58 -14.50 0.53
C ASP A 112 -5.81 -13.50 -0.36
N ALA A 113 -5.55 -12.29 0.13
CA ALA A 113 -4.77 -11.28 -0.60
C ALA A 113 -4.09 -10.27 0.32
N TYR A 114 -2.97 -9.70 -0.15
CA TYR A 114 -2.23 -8.63 0.51
C TYR A 114 -1.83 -7.56 -0.50
N LEU A 115 -1.93 -6.29 -0.11
CA LEU A 115 -1.65 -5.14 -0.96
C LEU A 115 -0.75 -4.14 -0.24
N TRP A 116 0.38 -3.81 -0.83
CA TRP A 116 1.30 -2.77 -0.38
C TRP A 116 1.37 -1.64 -1.40
N TYR A 117 1.32 -0.39 -0.97
CA TYR A 117 1.46 0.79 -1.81
C TYR A 117 2.61 1.68 -1.34
N TYR A 118 3.62 1.86 -2.18
CA TYR A 118 4.86 2.56 -1.80
C TYR A 118 4.79 4.08 -2.04
N GLY A 119 3.79 4.57 -2.79
CA GLY A 119 3.60 6.00 -3.02
C GLY A 119 4.85 6.68 -3.58
N GLN A 120 5.48 7.57 -2.82
CA GLN A 120 6.68 8.31 -3.27
C GLN A 120 7.98 7.57 -2.98
N GLN A 121 7.92 6.43 -2.27
CA GLN A 121 9.11 5.65 -2.00
C GLN A 121 9.57 4.96 -3.28
N THR A 122 10.82 5.18 -3.66
CA THR A 122 11.48 4.55 -4.81
C THR A 122 12.08 3.20 -4.43
N ALA A 123 11.27 2.37 -3.78
CA ALA A 123 11.69 1.06 -3.29
C ALA A 123 12.25 0.19 -4.44
N ARG A 124 13.47 -0.33 -4.26
CA ARG A 124 14.14 -1.24 -5.21
C ARG A 124 14.12 -2.68 -4.72
N GLU A 125 14.38 -2.88 -3.44
CA GLU A 125 14.31 -4.17 -2.78
C GLU A 125 13.28 -4.06 -1.65
N GLN A 126 12.35 -5.00 -1.60
CA GLN A 126 11.32 -5.07 -0.57
C GLN A 126 11.21 -6.50 -0.05
N ILE A 127 10.95 -6.61 1.25
CA ILE A 127 10.78 -7.91 1.90
C ILE A 127 9.37 -7.95 2.44
N ILE A 128 8.56 -8.84 1.90
CA ILE A 128 7.20 -9.07 2.37
C ILE A 128 7.15 -10.38 3.15
N LYS A 129 6.25 -10.45 4.13
CA LYS A 129 5.93 -11.67 4.86
C LYS A 129 4.54 -12.12 4.43
N LEU A 130 4.42 -13.38 4.04
CA LEU A 130 3.17 -14.04 3.68
C LEU A 130 2.97 -15.27 4.58
N PRO A 131 1.72 -15.67 4.87
CA PRO A 131 1.44 -16.90 5.59
C PRO A 131 2.15 -18.11 4.96
N PRO A 132 2.89 -18.93 5.73
CA PRO A 132 3.62 -20.08 5.19
C PRO A 132 2.70 -21.23 4.77
N ALA A 133 1.45 -21.23 5.23
CA ALA A 133 0.46 -22.27 4.95
C ALA A 133 -0.10 -22.22 3.52
N HIS A 134 0.02 -21.09 2.83
CA HIS A 134 -0.61 -20.82 1.54
C HIS A 134 0.40 -20.43 0.47
N ARG A 135 0.00 -20.53 -0.79
CA ARG A 135 0.84 -20.14 -1.93
C ARG A 135 0.27 -18.92 -2.62
N TYR A 136 1.13 -17.95 -2.91
CA TYR A 136 0.71 -16.68 -3.49
C TYR A 136 1.34 -16.43 -4.86
N ARG A 137 0.58 -15.78 -5.73
CA ARG A 137 1.10 -15.04 -6.88
C ARG A 137 1.33 -13.60 -6.46
N VAL A 138 2.53 -13.09 -6.73
CA VAL A 138 2.93 -11.71 -6.40
C VAL A 138 3.12 -10.91 -7.67
N GLU A 139 2.41 -9.79 -7.76
CA GLU A 139 2.43 -8.86 -8.90
C GLU A 139 2.93 -7.49 -8.46
N ALA A 140 3.78 -6.86 -9.27
CA ALA A 140 4.05 -5.43 -9.20
C ALA A 140 3.01 -4.67 -10.02
N LEU A 141 2.45 -3.63 -9.43
CA LEU A 141 1.51 -2.72 -10.08
C LEU A 141 2.18 -1.37 -10.26
N ASP A 142 2.31 -0.90 -11.49
CA ASP A 142 2.62 0.50 -11.75
C ASP A 142 1.32 1.28 -11.77
N THR A 143 1.06 2.03 -10.71
CA THR A 143 -0.22 2.71 -10.52
C THR A 143 -0.39 3.95 -11.41
N TRP A 144 0.71 4.50 -11.91
CA TRP A 144 0.69 5.66 -12.81
C TRP A 144 0.51 5.24 -14.27
N ASN A 145 1.29 4.25 -14.71
CA ASN A 145 1.24 3.70 -16.06
C ASN A 145 0.15 2.64 -16.23
N MET A 146 -0.51 2.23 -15.13
CA MET A 146 -1.65 1.30 -15.10
C MET A 146 -1.28 -0.08 -15.65
N THR A 147 -0.13 -0.61 -15.23
CA THR A 147 0.39 -1.91 -15.69
C THR A 147 0.55 -2.89 -14.53
N ARG A 148 0.58 -4.18 -14.86
CA ARG A 148 0.77 -5.29 -13.93
C ARG A 148 1.86 -6.21 -14.47
N GLU A 149 2.75 -6.65 -13.60
CA GLU A 149 3.80 -7.60 -13.92
C GLU A 149 3.86 -8.65 -12.82
N THR A 150 3.78 -9.93 -13.19
CA THR A 150 3.99 -11.00 -12.22
C THR A 150 5.48 -11.09 -11.87
N LEU A 151 5.81 -10.85 -10.60
CA LEU A 151 7.18 -10.96 -10.11
C LEU A 151 7.52 -12.40 -9.76
N GLN A 152 6.65 -13.07 -9.02
CA GLN A 152 6.88 -14.42 -8.49
C GLN A 152 5.54 -15.17 -8.34
N THR A 153 5.57 -16.51 -8.41
CA THR A 153 4.39 -17.38 -8.28
C THR A 153 4.68 -18.55 -7.36
N GLY A 154 3.70 -18.94 -6.54
CA GLY A 154 3.82 -20.10 -5.67
C GLY A 154 4.71 -19.88 -4.44
N VAL A 155 4.88 -18.62 -4.01
CA VAL A 155 5.75 -18.24 -2.90
C VAL A 155 4.97 -18.16 -1.58
N SER A 156 5.69 -18.30 -0.46
CA SER A 156 5.15 -18.23 0.90
C SER A 156 6.23 -17.78 1.89
N GLY A 157 5.85 -17.38 3.11
CA GLY A 157 6.80 -16.98 4.14
C GLY A 157 7.51 -15.66 3.83
N ARG A 158 8.83 -15.63 4.01
CA ARG A 158 9.65 -14.43 3.74
C ARG A 158 10.01 -14.37 2.26
N VAL A 159 9.53 -13.36 1.55
CA VAL A 159 9.75 -13.17 0.12
C VAL A 159 10.49 -11.87 -0.15
N VAL A 160 11.59 -11.94 -0.91
CA VAL A 160 12.35 -10.76 -1.36
C VAL A 160 11.93 -10.41 -2.78
N LEU A 161 11.54 -9.16 -2.99
CA LEU A 161 11.04 -8.63 -4.25
C LEU A 161 12.00 -7.56 -4.78
N THR A 162 12.25 -7.60 -6.09
CA THR A 162 12.95 -6.53 -6.81
C THR A 162 11.94 -5.70 -7.58
N LEU A 163 11.81 -4.43 -7.22
CA LEU A 163 10.90 -3.46 -7.83
C LEU A 163 11.66 -2.51 -8.78
N PRO A 164 10.99 -1.76 -9.66
CA PRO A 164 11.67 -0.88 -10.61
C PRO A 164 12.47 0.29 -10.01
N GLY A 165 12.32 0.61 -8.71
CA GLY A 165 13.04 1.73 -8.08
C GLY A 165 12.52 3.11 -8.49
N ARG A 166 11.22 3.22 -8.78
CA ARG A 166 10.53 4.48 -9.10
C ARG A 166 9.29 4.66 -8.22
N GLU A 167 8.74 5.88 -8.21
CA GLU A 167 7.52 6.19 -7.49
C GLU A 167 6.30 5.43 -8.05
N ASP A 168 5.21 5.46 -7.29
CA ASP A 168 3.87 4.99 -7.68
C ASP A 168 3.77 3.49 -7.95
N MET A 169 4.64 2.71 -7.30
CA MET A 169 4.58 1.25 -7.29
C MET A 169 3.67 0.73 -6.17
N ALA A 170 2.98 -0.36 -6.47
CA ALA A 170 2.30 -1.21 -5.49
C ALA A 170 2.68 -2.68 -5.70
N VAL A 171 2.49 -3.51 -4.69
CA VAL A 171 2.65 -4.97 -4.77
C VAL A 171 1.36 -5.60 -4.30
N LEU A 172 0.83 -6.53 -5.10
CA LEU A 172 -0.34 -7.32 -4.80
C LEU A 172 0.05 -8.79 -4.73
N ALA A 173 -0.20 -9.44 -3.60
CA ALA A 173 -0.11 -10.89 -3.45
C ALA A 173 -1.51 -11.47 -3.37
N VAL A 174 -1.83 -12.48 -4.18
CA VAL A 174 -3.13 -13.17 -4.18
C VAL A 174 -2.90 -14.66 -4.01
N ARG A 175 -3.67 -15.29 -3.11
CA ARG A 175 -3.61 -16.73 -2.85
C ARG A 175 -4.00 -17.51 -4.12
N MET A 176 -3.33 -18.65 -4.34
CA MET A 176 -3.52 -19.51 -5.52
C MET A 176 -4.25 -20.81 -5.20
N ASP A 177 -4.25 -21.23 -3.94
CA ASP A 177 -4.85 -22.46 -3.42
C ASP A 177 -6.21 -22.25 -2.73
#